data_AF-V4J006-F1
#
_entry.id   AF-V4J006-F1
#
_cell.length_a   1.000
_cell.length_b   1.000
_cell.length_c   1.000
_cell.angle_alpha   90.00
_cell.angle_beta   90.00
_cell.angle_gamma   90.00
#
_symmetry.space_group_name_H-M   'P 1'
#
loop_
_entity.id
_entity.type
_entity.pdbx_description
1 polymer ?
#
loop_
_entity_poly.entity_id
_entity_poly.type
_entity_poly.pdbx_seq_one_letter_code
_entity_poly.pdbx_strand_id
1 'polypeptide(L)'
;MRVHVRGDGDRTLLFALGWGNRPGHATVDWLLDGLTDAGWTVHAVVLDENGTDFERDYAEPLTRVRDEVYPDACAGHSLGGLALAHVPGDDPRVYSAPFWGPHPGGAAALLPLLSRLPIAERVVPLTRDRSAIGDLRPAEEDAAADRGVSPAWLGAVREGQSTLPPFREGSAVHCSLRDRVVSTRAIGERAPADRVRLYDGEHEFFSSRGRRAVLDRFLDDLDAVADA
;
A
#
# COMPACT_ATOMS: atom_id res chain seq x y z
N MET A 1 9.32 -11.02 -4.07
CA MET A 1 7.88 -10.72 -4.30
C MET A 1 7.12 -12.03 -4.49
N ARG A 2 5.91 -12.15 -3.94
CA ARG A 2 5.03 -13.33 -4.13
C ARG A 2 3.65 -12.88 -4.57
N VAL A 3 2.99 -13.66 -5.42
CA VAL A 3 1.63 -13.39 -5.90
C VAL A 3 0.71 -14.49 -5.40
N HIS A 4 -0.41 -14.10 -4.82
CA HIS A 4 -1.49 -15.00 -4.41
C HIS A 4 -2.74 -14.66 -5.21
N VAL A 5 -3.30 -15.64 -5.90
CA VAL A 5 -4.53 -15.46 -6.66
C VAL A 5 -5.71 -15.90 -5.80
N ARG A 6 -6.77 -15.08 -5.77
CA ARG A 6 -8.02 -15.38 -5.06
C ARG A 6 -9.21 -15.00 -5.93
N GLY A 7 -10.27 -15.81 -5.89
CA GLY A 7 -11.47 -15.63 -6.71
C GLY A 7 -11.34 -16.24 -8.10
N ASP A 8 -12.46 -16.24 -8.80
CA ASP A 8 -12.67 -16.79 -10.15
C ASP A 8 -13.61 -15.89 -10.99
N GLY A 9 -13.65 -14.60 -10.65
CA GLY A 9 -14.45 -13.61 -11.36
C GLY A 9 -13.87 -13.21 -12.72
N ASP A 10 -14.69 -12.54 -13.52
CA ASP A 10 -14.39 -12.22 -14.93
C ASP A 10 -13.40 -11.04 -15.11
N ARG A 11 -13.21 -10.22 -14.05
CA ARG A 11 -12.31 -9.07 -14.07
C ARG A 11 -11.09 -9.32 -13.20
N THR A 12 -9.92 -8.92 -13.67
CA THR A 12 -8.62 -9.16 -13.04
C THR A 12 -8.14 -7.92 -12.31
N LEU A 13 -7.87 -8.04 -11.01
CA LEU A 13 -7.32 -6.98 -10.17
C LEU A 13 -5.91 -7.32 -9.73
N LEU A 14 -4.93 -6.47 -10.05
CA LEU A 14 -3.61 -6.52 -9.41
C LEU A 14 -3.61 -5.67 -8.15
N PHE A 15 -3.47 -6.29 -6.98
CA PHE A 15 -3.43 -5.57 -5.70
C PHE A 15 -2.04 -5.68 -5.04
N ALA A 16 -1.27 -4.59 -5.03
CA ALA A 16 -0.04 -4.48 -4.26
C ALA A 16 -0.31 -4.20 -2.77
N LEU A 17 -0.03 -5.19 -1.92
CA LEU A 17 -0.27 -5.09 -0.47
C LEU A 17 0.77 -4.20 0.23
N GLY A 18 0.38 -3.68 1.39
CA GLY A 18 1.27 -2.91 2.27
C GLY A 18 2.33 -3.77 2.98
N TRP A 19 3.34 -3.11 3.52
CA TRP A 19 4.42 -3.78 4.27
C TRP A 19 3.88 -4.60 5.45
N GLY A 20 4.24 -5.88 5.48
CA GLY A 20 3.82 -6.84 6.50
C GLY A 20 2.42 -7.44 6.31
N ASN A 21 1.67 -7.02 5.28
CA ASN A 21 0.37 -7.60 4.95
C ASN A 21 0.53 -8.80 4.02
N ARG A 22 -0.23 -9.85 4.30
CA ARG A 22 -0.23 -11.10 3.53
C ARG A 22 -1.59 -11.79 3.62
N PRO A 23 -1.98 -12.56 2.59
CA PRO A 23 -3.12 -13.48 2.69
C PRO A 23 -2.97 -14.42 3.89
N GLY A 24 -4.08 -14.76 4.54
CA GLY A 24 -4.11 -15.48 5.81
C GLY A 24 -4.16 -14.59 7.06
N HIS A 25 -3.91 -13.27 6.93
CA HIS A 25 -4.22 -12.30 7.98
C HIS A 25 -5.72 -11.96 7.91
N ALA A 26 -6.43 -11.98 9.03
CA ALA A 26 -7.88 -11.87 9.08
C ALA A 26 -8.43 -10.58 8.44
N THR A 27 -7.75 -9.44 8.62
CA THR A 27 -8.22 -8.17 8.02
C THR A 27 -7.86 -8.06 6.55
N VAL A 28 -6.75 -8.65 6.11
CA VAL A 28 -6.38 -8.75 4.69
C VAL A 28 -7.33 -9.72 3.98
N ASP A 29 -7.61 -10.87 4.59
CA ASP A 29 -8.54 -11.85 4.03
C ASP A 29 -9.94 -11.26 3.90
N TRP A 30 -10.40 -10.48 4.88
CA TRP A 30 -11.65 -9.73 4.80
C TRP A 30 -11.71 -8.78 3.60
N LEU A 31 -10.61 -8.08 3.31
CA LEU A 31 -10.53 -7.19 2.14
C LEU A 31 -10.59 -8.01 0.85
N LEU A 32 -9.76 -9.05 0.75
CA LEU A 32 -9.69 -9.90 -0.45
C LEU A 32 -11.02 -10.59 -0.71
N ASP A 33 -11.71 -11.08 0.32
CA ASP A 33 -13.05 -11.65 0.20
C ASP A 33 -14.06 -10.63 -0.34
N GLY A 34 -14.05 -9.40 0.18
CA GLY A 34 -14.92 -8.34 -0.32
C GLY A 34 -14.67 -7.97 -1.78
N LEU A 35 -13.43 -8.03 -2.24
CA LEU A 35 -13.08 -7.82 -3.64
C LEU A 35 -13.55 -9.00 -4.51
N THR A 36 -13.37 -10.24 -4.05
CA THR A 36 -13.82 -11.42 -4.82
C THR A 36 -15.34 -11.54 -4.87
N ASP A 37 -16.03 -11.17 -3.78
CA ASP A 37 -17.50 -11.11 -3.73
C ASP A 37 -18.07 -10.07 -4.72
N ALA A 38 -17.28 -9.06 -5.08
CA ALA A 38 -17.60 -8.07 -6.10
C ALA A 38 -17.23 -8.51 -7.54
N GLY A 39 -16.81 -9.76 -7.73
CA GLY A 39 -16.54 -10.35 -9.04
C GLY A 39 -15.13 -10.14 -9.57
N TRP A 40 -14.17 -9.79 -8.70
CA TRP A 40 -12.76 -9.68 -9.08
C TRP A 40 -11.99 -10.99 -8.86
N THR A 41 -11.20 -11.41 -9.84
CA THR A 41 -10.05 -12.30 -9.65
C THR A 41 -8.87 -11.46 -9.18
N VAL A 42 -8.49 -11.61 -7.91
CA VAL A 42 -7.49 -10.75 -7.26
C VAL A 42 -6.12 -11.41 -7.25
N HIS A 43 -5.16 -10.78 -7.92
CA HIS A 43 -3.73 -11.07 -7.85
C HIS A 43 -3.10 -10.23 -6.73
N ALA A 44 -3.15 -10.74 -5.51
CA ALA A 44 -2.60 -10.07 -4.33
C ALA A 44 -1.07 -10.24 -4.27
N VAL A 45 -0.35 -9.13 -4.41
CA VAL A 45 1.12 -9.08 -4.41
C VAL A 45 1.64 -8.77 -3.02
N VAL A 46 2.42 -9.69 -2.47
CA VAL A 46 3.16 -9.54 -1.21
C VAL A 46 4.57 -9.03 -1.51
N LEU A 47 4.87 -7.84 -0.99
CA LEU A 47 6.17 -7.19 -1.13
C LEU A 47 7.23 -7.79 -0.22
N ASP A 48 8.51 -7.55 -0.54
CA ASP A 48 9.60 -7.80 0.39
C ASP A 48 9.49 -6.85 1.60
N GLU A 49 9.78 -7.35 2.80
CA GLU A 49 9.75 -6.53 4.02
C GLU A 49 11.07 -5.79 4.26
N ASN A 50 12.12 -6.07 3.49
CA ASN A 50 13.45 -5.50 3.69
C ASN A 50 14.25 -5.34 2.38
N GLY A 51 13.58 -5.01 1.27
CA GLY A 51 14.25 -4.62 0.02
C GLY A 51 15.13 -3.38 0.23
N THR A 52 16.34 -3.40 -0.34
CA THR A 52 17.40 -2.40 -0.13
C THR A 52 17.66 -1.53 -1.35
N ASP A 53 17.01 -1.84 -2.48
CA ASP A 53 17.01 -1.07 -3.71
C ASP A 53 15.56 -0.92 -4.18
N PHE A 54 15.06 0.32 -4.28
CA PHE A 54 13.63 0.52 -4.47
C PHE A 54 13.15 0.00 -5.83
N GLU A 55 13.93 0.29 -6.88
CA GLU A 55 13.62 -0.07 -8.24
C GLU A 55 13.66 -1.59 -8.41
N ARG A 56 14.80 -2.19 -8.05
CA ARG A 56 15.06 -3.62 -8.24
C ARG A 56 14.17 -4.51 -7.36
N ASP A 57 13.92 -4.11 -6.11
CA ASP A 57 13.26 -4.97 -5.13
C ASP A 57 11.74 -4.74 -5.08
N TYR A 58 11.22 -3.61 -5.59
CA TYR A 58 9.78 -3.30 -5.61
C TYR A 58 9.20 -2.93 -6.98
N ALA A 59 9.74 -1.92 -7.66
CA ALA A 59 9.12 -1.38 -8.87
C ALA A 59 9.21 -2.33 -10.07
N GLU A 60 10.41 -2.82 -10.39
CA GLU A 60 10.60 -3.75 -11.51
C GLU A 60 9.86 -5.08 -11.31
N PRO A 61 9.91 -5.73 -10.13
CA PRO A 61 9.18 -6.98 -9.95
C PRO A 61 7.67 -6.78 -10.04
N LEU A 62 7.14 -5.66 -9.54
CA LEU A 62 5.70 -5.37 -9.65
C LEU A 62 5.30 -5.08 -11.11
N THR A 63 6.17 -4.42 -11.87
CA THR A 63 6.01 -4.21 -13.31
C THR A 63 5.94 -5.54 -14.05
N ARG A 64 6.87 -6.45 -13.78
CA ARG A 64 6.86 -7.80 -14.38
C ARG A 64 5.56 -8.55 -14.06
N VAL A 65 5.09 -8.49 -12.82
CA VAL A 65 3.82 -9.12 -12.45
C VAL A 65 2.64 -8.48 -13.18
N ARG A 66 2.58 -7.14 -13.29
CA ARG A 66 1.53 -6.46 -14.07
C ARG A 66 1.54 -6.91 -15.53
N ASP A 67 2.72 -6.95 -16.14
CA ASP A 67 2.88 -7.31 -17.55
C ASP A 67 2.62 -8.80 -17.81
N GLU A 68 2.74 -9.67 -16.80
CA GLU A 68 2.35 -11.07 -16.89
C GLU A 68 0.84 -11.27 -16.71
N VAL A 69 0.22 -10.51 -15.80
CA VAL A 69 -1.19 -10.66 -15.42
C VAL A 69 -2.12 -9.93 -16.39
N TYR A 70 -1.69 -8.80 -16.96
CA TYR A 70 -2.54 -7.89 -17.74
C TYR A 70 -3.88 -7.56 -17.03
N PRO A 71 -3.83 -6.91 -15.85
CA PRO A 71 -5.03 -6.68 -15.05
C PRO A 71 -5.93 -5.60 -15.65
N ASP A 72 -7.24 -5.72 -15.45
CA ASP A 72 -8.23 -4.69 -15.78
C ASP A 72 -8.10 -3.48 -14.86
N ALA A 73 -7.71 -3.69 -13.59
CA ALA A 73 -7.46 -2.62 -12.63
C ALA A 73 -6.22 -2.89 -11.77
N CYS A 74 -5.57 -1.81 -11.33
CA CYS A 74 -4.46 -1.86 -10.39
C CYS A 74 -4.79 -1.08 -9.11
N ALA A 75 -4.51 -1.71 -7.96
CA ALA A 75 -4.64 -1.09 -6.66
C ALA A 75 -3.41 -1.29 -5.78
N GLY A 76 -3.16 -0.32 -4.89
CA GLY A 76 -2.00 -0.38 -4.00
C GLY A 76 -2.27 0.21 -2.64
N HIS A 77 -1.91 -0.51 -1.58
CA HIS A 77 -2.01 -0.05 -0.20
C HIS A 77 -0.64 0.27 0.39
N SER A 78 -0.48 1.41 1.07
CA SER A 78 0.75 1.76 1.80
C SER A 78 2.02 1.65 0.93
N LEU A 79 3.01 0.84 1.33
CA LEU A 79 4.21 0.56 0.53
C LEU A 79 3.84 -0.02 -0.86
N GLY A 80 2.79 -0.83 -0.96
CA GLY A 80 2.23 -1.29 -2.23
C GLY A 80 1.71 -0.15 -3.10
N GLY A 81 1.10 0.89 -2.52
CA GLY A 81 0.72 2.10 -3.24
C GLY A 81 1.91 2.94 -3.69
N LEU A 82 3.01 2.94 -2.93
CA LEU A 82 4.26 3.57 -3.33
C LEU A 82 4.91 2.80 -4.50
N ALA A 83 5.10 1.49 -4.37
CA ALA A 83 5.66 0.63 -5.42
C ALA A 83 4.81 0.67 -6.69
N LEU A 84 3.48 0.57 -6.53
CA LEU A 84 2.56 0.65 -7.65
C LEU A 84 2.70 1.98 -8.37
N ALA A 85 2.89 3.11 -7.68
CA ALA A 85 3.03 4.40 -8.37
C ALA A 85 4.22 4.44 -9.36
N HIS A 86 5.27 3.63 -9.16
CA HIS A 86 6.44 3.55 -10.03
C HIS A 86 6.29 2.59 -11.22
N VAL A 87 5.28 1.72 -11.22
CA VAL A 87 5.03 0.82 -12.36
C VAL A 87 4.71 1.67 -13.60
N PRO A 88 5.38 1.48 -14.75
CA PRO A 88 5.18 2.29 -15.95
C PRO A 88 3.77 2.14 -16.53
N GLY A 89 3.39 3.05 -17.42
CA GLY A 89 2.06 3.12 -18.03
C GLY A 89 1.19 4.23 -17.45
N ASP A 90 0.20 4.62 -18.26
CA ASP A 90 -0.70 5.75 -17.99
C ASP A 90 -2.04 5.32 -17.37
N ASP A 91 -2.29 4.01 -17.28
CA ASP A 91 -3.55 3.49 -16.75
C ASP A 91 -3.82 3.99 -15.33
N PRO A 92 -5.06 4.41 -15.05
CA PRO A 92 -5.43 4.94 -13.76
C PRO A 92 -5.41 3.85 -12.69
N ARG A 93 -5.26 4.26 -11.42
CA ARG A 93 -5.01 3.34 -10.30
C ARG A 93 -5.79 3.77 -9.07
N VAL A 94 -6.09 2.81 -8.20
CA VAL A 94 -6.74 3.09 -6.91
C VAL A 94 -5.73 2.89 -5.78
N TYR A 95 -5.44 3.97 -5.06
CA TYR A 95 -4.51 3.95 -3.95
C TYR A 95 -5.26 3.96 -2.61
N SER A 96 -4.81 3.17 -1.64
CA SER A 96 -5.32 3.18 -0.28
C SER A 96 -4.21 3.51 0.71
N ALA A 97 -4.28 4.68 1.33
CA ALA A 97 -3.26 5.22 2.23
C ALA A 97 -1.82 5.03 1.68
N PRO A 98 -1.53 5.48 0.44
CA PRO A 98 -0.25 5.20 -0.20
C PRO A 98 0.90 5.85 0.58
N PHE A 99 2.02 5.14 0.70
CA PHE A 99 3.17 5.58 1.50
C PHE A 99 4.05 6.60 0.76
N TRP A 100 3.46 7.67 0.24
CA TRP A 100 4.15 8.72 -0.50
C TRP A 100 4.94 9.69 0.38
N GLY A 101 4.76 9.61 1.69
CA GLY A 101 5.60 10.26 2.68
C GLY A 101 5.27 9.76 4.10
N PRO A 102 6.21 9.82 5.04
CA PRO A 102 5.98 9.43 6.43
C PRO A 102 5.19 10.48 7.19
N HIS A 103 4.30 10.03 8.07
CA HIS A 103 3.61 10.93 9.01
C HIS A 103 4.65 11.75 9.81
N PRO A 104 4.44 13.06 10.00
CA PRO A 104 5.38 13.89 10.75
C PRO A 104 5.41 13.50 12.23
N GLY A 105 6.55 12.99 12.72
CA GLY A 105 6.80 12.71 14.14
C GLY A 105 7.44 11.34 14.42
N GLY A 106 8.05 11.18 15.60
CA GLY A 106 8.65 9.91 16.06
C GLY A 106 9.98 9.54 15.40
N ALA A 107 10.21 8.24 15.15
CA ALA A 107 11.39 7.70 14.48
C ALA A 107 11.63 8.33 13.08
N ALA A 108 10.59 8.94 12.49
CA ALA A 108 10.67 9.72 11.26
C ALA A 108 11.70 10.87 11.30
N ALA A 109 11.98 11.42 12.49
CA ALA A 109 12.99 12.46 12.67
C ALA A 109 14.44 11.93 12.55
N LEU A 110 14.66 10.63 12.83
CA LEU A 110 15.98 9.98 12.74
C LEU A 110 16.19 9.24 11.41
N LEU A 111 15.10 9.01 10.65
CA LEU A 111 15.14 8.41 9.31
C LEU A 111 16.21 9.02 8.40
N PRO A 112 16.43 10.35 8.35
CA PRO A 112 17.38 10.91 7.39
C PRO A 112 18.84 10.52 7.65
N LEU A 113 19.18 10.23 8.91
CA LEU A 113 20.53 9.84 9.32
C LEU A 113 20.73 8.33 9.14
N LEU A 114 19.74 7.54 9.58
CA LEU A 114 19.78 6.07 9.46
C LEU A 114 19.72 5.63 8.00
N SER A 115 18.89 6.27 7.16
CA SER A 115 18.70 5.90 5.74
C SER A 115 19.95 6.03 4.87
N ARG A 116 21.06 6.58 5.40
CA ARG A 116 22.34 6.72 4.70
C ARG A 116 23.31 5.56 4.96
N LEU A 117 22.97 4.69 5.90
CA LEU A 117 23.80 3.55 6.25
C LEU A 117 23.44 2.37 5.32
N PRO A 118 24.41 1.80 4.57
CA PRO A 118 24.17 0.65 3.69
C PRO A 118 24.13 -0.66 4.50
N ILE A 119 23.40 -0.66 5.61
CA ILE A 119 23.26 -1.80 6.53
C ILE A 119 21.97 -2.53 6.15
N ALA A 120 22.10 -3.80 5.76
CA ALA A 120 20.97 -4.63 5.34
C ALA A 120 20.34 -5.41 6.52
N GLU A 121 21.04 -5.47 7.65
CA GLU A 121 20.57 -6.08 8.88
C GLU A 121 19.44 -5.27 9.52
N ARG A 122 18.43 -5.96 10.04
CA ARG A 122 17.26 -5.35 10.71
C ARG A 122 17.60 -4.90 12.13
N VAL A 123 18.34 -3.79 12.20
CA VAL A 123 18.84 -3.22 13.47
C VAL A 123 18.01 -2.05 13.99
N VAL A 124 17.08 -1.53 13.18
CA VAL A 124 16.22 -0.43 13.57
C VAL A 124 14.90 -1.00 14.09
N PRO A 125 14.61 -0.90 15.39
CA PRO A 125 13.31 -1.32 15.92
C PRO A 125 12.22 -0.43 15.34
N LEU A 126 11.19 -1.04 14.76
CA LEU A 126 10.03 -0.35 14.23
C LEU A 126 8.79 -0.78 15.03
N THR A 127 8.59 -0.19 16.20
CA THR A 127 7.37 -0.45 16.98
C THR A 127 6.18 0.18 16.26
N ARG A 128 5.28 -0.64 15.71
CA ARG A 128 3.98 -0.17 15.23
C ARG A 128 3.01 -0.10 16.40
N ASP A 129 2.46 1.08 16.65
CA ASP A 129 1.28 1.19 17.49
C ASP A 129 0.11 0.53 16.72
N ARG A 130 -0.39 -0.61 17.21
CA ARG A 130 -1.52 -1.34 16.59
C ARG A 130 -2.72 -0.43 16.35
N SER A 131 -2.96 0.51 17.28
CA SER A 131 -4.06 1.46 17.15
C SER A 131 -3.87 2.46 16.00
N ALA A 132 -2.67 2.58 15.43
CA ALA A 132 -2.40 3.38 14.23
C ALA A 132 -2.70 2.61 12.93
N ILE A 133 -2.88 1.30 13.02
CA ILE A 133 -3.18 0.43 11.87
C ILE A 133 -4.69 0.26 11.71
N GLY A 134 -5.38 -0.09 12.80
CA GLY A 134 -6.83 -0.27 12.81
C GLY A 134 -7.30 -1.01 14.04
N ASP A 135 -8.51 -0.70 14.49
CA ASP A 135 -9.08 -1.22 15.74
C ASP A 135 -9.59 -2.66 15.67
N LEU A 136 -9.61 -3.25 14.46
CA LEU A 136 -9.95 -4.64 14.21
C LEU A 136 -8.74 -5.54 13.95
N ARG A 137 -7.51 -5.01 13.95
CA ARG A 137 -6.30 -5.82 13.69
C ARG A 137 -6.03 -6.77 14.87
N PRO A 138 -5.96 -8.10 14.64
CA PRO A 138 -5.62 -9.07 15.68
C PRO A 138 -4.21 -8.82 16.24
N ALA A 139 -4.01 -9.12 17.53
CA ALA A 139 -2.71 -8.88 18.18
C ALA A 139 -1.61 -9.80 17.65
N GLU A 140 -1.96 -11.04 17.30
CA GLU A 140 -1.05 -12.06 16.79
C GLU A 140 -0.46 -11.74 15.39
N GLU A 141 -1.07 -10.82 14.64
CA GLU A 141 -0.63 -10.43 13.29
C GLU A 141 0.45 -9.34 13.27
N ASP A 142 0.88 -8.87 14.44
CA ASP A 142 1.89 -7.82 14.60
C ASP A 142 3.34 -8.36 14.64
N ALA A 143 3.54 -9.68 14.57
CA ALA A 143 4.86 -10.33 14.68
C ALA A 143 5.90 -9.89 13.62
N ALA A 144 5.48 -9.20 12.55
CA ALA A 144 6.39 -8.59 11.56
C ALA A 144 7.01 -7.28 12.07
N ALA A 145 6.29 -6.48 12.85
CA ALA A 145 6.81 -5.25 13.46
C ALA A 145 7.92 -5.55 14.48
N ASP A 146 7.83 -6.70 15.16
CA ASP A 146 8.82 -7.16 16.13
C ASP A 146 10.19 -7.50 15.53
N ARG A 147 10.28 -7.60 14.19
CA ARG A 147 11.52 -7.95 13.48
C ARG A 147 12.41 -6.77 13.14
N GLY A 148 11.92 -5.54 13.32
CA GLY A 148 12.62 -4.32 12.92
C GLY A 148 12.80 -4.19 11.40
N VAL A 149 13.48 -3.12 10.99
CA VAL A 149 13.82 -2.82 9.59
C VAL A 149 15.29 -2.50 9.45
N SER A 150 15.82 -2.67 8.25
CA SER A 150 17.20 -2.27 7.95
C SER A 150 17.30 -0.79 7.60
N PRO A 151 18.41 -0.12 7.95
CA PRO A 151 18.72 1.22 7.46
C PRO A 151 18.71 1.33 5.93
N ALA A 152 19.16 0.30 5.22
CA ALA A 152 19.11 0.26 3.76
C ALA A 152 17.66 0.24 3.23
N TRP A 153 16.74 -0.49 3.87
CA TRP A 153 15.32 -0.45 3.54
C TRP A 153 14.72 0.95 3.70
N LEU A 154 15.07 1.66 4.78
CA LEU A 154 14.67 3.05 4.98
C LEU A 154 15.21 3.97 3.88
N GLY A 155 16.44 3.71 3.42
CA GLY A 155 17.04 4.35 2.25
C GLY A 155 16.21 4.16 0.99
N ALA A 156 15.92 2.90 0.64
CA ALA A 156 15.14 2.55 -0.54
C ALA A 156 13.73 3.18 -0.52
N VAL A 157 13.00 3.07 0.59
CA VAL A 157 11.66 3.67 0.70
C VAL A 157 11.71 5.19 0.51
N ARG A 158 12.70 5.86 1.12
CA ARG A 158 12.87 7.31 0.97
C ARG A 158 13.22 7.71 -0.46
N GLU A 159 14.08 6.94 -1.11
CA GLU A 159 14.39 7.11 -2.53
C GLU A 159 13.10 7.04 -3.36
N GLY A 160 12.32 5.95 -3.22
CA GLY A 160 11.05 5.78 -3.92
C GLY A 160 10.06 6.92 -3.68
N GLN A 161 9.98 7.46 -2.46
CA GLN A 161 9.14 8.63 -2.15
C GLN A 161 9.62 9.90 -2.85
N SER A 162 10.94 10.10 -2.93
CA SER A 162 11.55 11.28 -3.53
C SER A 162 11.48 11.28 -5.06
N THR A 163 11.46 10.10 -5.68
CA THR A 163 11.43 9.90 -7.14
C THR A 163 10.04 9.60 -7.68
N LEU A 164 9.00 9.62 -6.83
CA LEU A 164 7.62 9.36 -7.24
C LEU A 164 7.23 10.15 -8.50
N PRO A 165 6.68 9.48 -9.53
CA PRO A 165 6.26 10.12 -10.76
C PRO A 165 5.06 11.06 -10.55
N PRO A 166 4.68 11.85 -11.57
CA PRO A 166 3.45 12.64 -11.56
C PRO A 166 2.21 11.79 -11.24
N PHE A 167 1.22 12.42 -10.63
CA PHE A 167 -0.06 11.75 -10.39
C PHE A 167 -0.73 11.40 -11.72
N ARG A 168 -1.21 10.16 -11.84
CA ARG A 168 -1.86 9.67 -13.05
C ARG A 168 -3.29 10.18 -13.12
N GLU A 169 -3.66 10.72 -14.27
CA GLU A 169 -5.04 11.12 -14.54
C GLU A 169 -5.98 9.93 -14.38
N GLY A 170 -7.23 10.18 -13.96
CA GLY A 170 -8.21 9.11 -13.70
C GLY A 170 -8.02 8.35 -12.38
N SER A 171 -6.84 8.39 -11.77
CA SER A 171 -6.57 7.68 -10.51
C SER A 171 -7.37 8.23 -9.32
N ALA A 172 -7.58 7.40 -8.30
CA ALA A 172 -8.24 7.76 -7.05
C ALA A 172 -7.36 7.43 -5.84
N VAL A 173 -7.45 8.23 -4.77
CA VAL A 173 -6.70 8.02 -3.52
C VAL A 173 -7.63 8.05 -2.32
N HIS A 174 -7.66 6.96 -1.57
CA HIS A 174 -8.36 6.85 -0.30
C HIS A 174 -7.40 7.12 0.84
N CYS A 175 -7.73 8.04 1.75
CA CYS A 175 -6.92 8.28 2.94
C CYS A 175 -7.75 8.69 4.17
N SER A 176 -7.19 8.46 5.36
CA SER A 176 -7.75 8.93 6.62
C SER A 176 -6.97 10.14 7.10
N LEU A 177 -7.68 11.15 7.61
CA LEU A 177 -7.05 12.28 8.31
C LEU A 177 -6.45 11.89 9.67
N ARG A 178 -6.78 10.69 10.18
CA ARG A 178 -6.22 10.12 11.42
C ARG A 178 -5.02 9.20 11.17
N ASP A 179 -4.62 8.99 9.92
CA ASP A 179 -3.50 8.12 9.59
C ASP A 179 -2.21 8.60 10.28
N ARG A 180 -1.65 7.77 11.15
CA ARG A 180 -0.41 8.03 11.90
C ARG A 180 0.82 7.35 11.29
N VAL A 181 0.66 6.66 10.16
CA VAL A 181 1.71 5.94 9.45
C VAL A 181 2.19 6.76 8.26
N VAL A 182 1.26 7.21 7.40
CA VAL A 182 1.59 7.99 6.19
C VAL A 182 1.15 9.44 6.32
N SER A 183 1.79 10.31 5.54
CA SER A 183 1.50 11.74 5.52
C SER A 183 0.35 12.06 4.57
N THR A 184 -0.79 12.43 5.13
CA THR A 184 -1.92 13.01 4.39
C THR A 184 -1.53 14.28 3.64
N ARG A 185 -0.59 15.06 4.18
CA ARG A 185 0.00 16.21 3.48
C ARG A 185 0.75 15.78 2.20
N ALA A 186 1.56 14.73 2.27
CA ALA A 186 2.28 14.23 1.09
C ALA A 186 1.33 13.72 0.01
N ILE A 187 0.18 13.16 0.42
CA ILE A 187 -0.91 12.81 -0.50
C ILE A 187 -1.51 14.07 -1.15
N GLY A 188 -1.88 15.07 -0.34
CA GLY A 188 -2.50 16.31 -0.83
C GLY A 188 -1.58 17.20 -1.67
N GLU A 189 -0.26 17.07 -1.53
CA GLU A 189 0.72 17.76 -2.40
C GLU A 189 0.84 17.11 -3.80
N ARG A 190 0.29 15.89 -3.98
CA ARG A 190 0.41 15.12 -5.23
C ARG A 190 -0.92 14.86 -5.93
N ALA A 191 -1.96 14.50 -5.19
CA ALA A 191 -3.26 14.16 -5.75
C ALA A 191 -4.18 15.39 -5.84
N PRO A 192 -4.85 15.64 -6.97
CA PRO A 192 -5.91 16.63 -7.07
C PRO A 192 -7.03 16.37 -6.04
N ALA A 193 -7.62 17.42 -5.49
CA ALA A 193 -8.60 17.32 -4.41
C ALA A 193 -9.85 16.50 -4.78
N ASP A 194 -10.30 16.58 -6.04
CA ASP A 194 -11.43 15.81 -6.60
C ASP A 194 -11.12 14.31 -6.76
N ARG A 195 -9.84 13.92 -6.64
CA ARG A 195 -9.38 12.53 -6.69
C ARG A 195 -9.08 11.95 -5.30
N VAL A 196 -9.25 12.72 -4.24
CA VAL A 196 -9.05 12.26 -2.86
C VAL A 196 -10.39 11.87 -2.22
N ARG A 197 -10.45 10.66 -1.66
CA ARG A 197 -11.56 10.11 -0.90
C ARG A 197 -11.16 10.02 0.56
N LEU A 198 -11.82 10.78 1.42
CA LEU A 198 -11.60 10.69 2.86
C LEU A 198 -12.44 9.57 3.47
N TYR A 199 -11.85 8.85 4.43
CA TYR A 199 -12.58 7.91 5.28
C TYR A 199 -12.27 8.12 6.76
N ASP A 200 -13.20 7.66 7.62
CA ASP A 200 -13.02 7.58 9.06
C ASP A 200 -12.51 6.18 9.43
N GLY A 201 -11.28 6.11 9.92
CA GLY A 201 -10.52 4.90 10.18
C GLY A 201 -9.04 5.22 10.41
N GLU A 202 -8.22 4.19 10.57
CA GLU A 202 -6.77 4.32 10.75
C GLU A 202 -6.05 4.01 9.42
N HIS A 203 -4.76 3.65 9.44
CA HIS A 203 -3.98 3.42 8.22
C HIS A 203 -4.58 2.36 7.28
N GLU A 204 -5.10 1.27 7.84
CA GLU A 204 -5.76 0.21 7.11
C GLU A 204 -7.26 0.32 7.29
N PHE A 205 -7.96 0.87 6.28
CA PHE A 205 -9.42 0.95 6.36
C PHE A 205 -10.04 -0.42 6.60
N PHE A 206 -9.49 -1.50 6.01
CA PHE A 206 -9.96 -2.88 6.15
C PHE A 206 -9.72 -3.48 7.54
N SER A 207 -8.88 -2.84 8.34
CA SER A 207 -8.65 -3.12 9.76
C SER A 207 -9.44 -2.16 10.68
N SER A 208 -10.37 -1.35 10.15
CA SER A 208 -11.13 -0.34 10.90
C SER A 208 -12.64 -0.67 10.98
N ARG A 209 -13.34 -0.29 12.05
CA ARG A 209 -14.81 -0.51 12.22
C ARG A 209 -15.70 0.04 11.09
N GLY A 210 -15.24 1.05 10.34
CA GLY A 210 -15.94 1.63 9.18
C GLY A 210 -15.69 0.93 7.84
N ARG A 211 -14.92 -0.17 7.82
CA ARG A 211 -14.35 -0.79 6.61
C ARG A 211 -15.32 -1.06 5.46
N ARG A 212 -16.58 -1.42 5.74
CA ARG A 212 -17.59 -1.73 4.70
C ARG A 212 -17.89 -0.52 3.81
N ALA A 213 -18.22 0.63 4.40
CA ALA A 213 -18.53 1.84 3.65
C ALA A 213 -17.32 2.43 2.90
N VAL A 214 -16.10 2.03 3.28
CA VAL A 214 -14.89 2.39 2.54
C VAL A 214 -14.66 1.40 1.40
N LEU A 215 -14.89 0.11 1.62
CA LEU A 215 -14.82 -0.92 0.58
C LEU A 215 -15.79 -0.61 -0.58
N ASP A 216 -17.04 -0.24 -0.29
CA ASP A 216 -18.02 0.06 -1.34
C ASP A 216 -17.51 1.19 -2.27
N ARG A 217 -17.01 2.28 -1.68
CA ARG A 217 -16.41 3.39 -2.45
C ARG A 217 -15.11 3.02 -3.15
N PHE A 218 -14.35 2.10 -2.57
CA PHE A 218 -13.12 1.59 -3.17
C PHE A 218 -13.43 0.74 -4.41
N LEU A 219 -14.49 -0.07 -4.35
CA LEU A 219 -15.01 -0.84 -5.50
C LEU A 219 -15.54 0.09 -6.59
N ASP A 220 -16.27 1.14 -6.24
CA ASP A 220 -16.74 2.13 -7.22
C ASP A 220 -15.58 2.77 -8.00
N ASP A 221 -14.50 3.15 -7.30
CA ASP A 221 -13.32 3.73 -7.95
C ASP A 221 -12.52 2.66 -8.75
N LEU A 222 -12.58 1.37 -8.37
CA LEU A 222 -11.98 0.27 -9.15
C LEU A 222 -12.72 0.03 -10.45
N ASP A 223 -14.06 -0.02 -10.40
CA ASP A 223 -14.91 -0.16 -11.58
C ASP A 223 -14.67 1.01 -12.55
N ALA A 224 -14.64 2.24 -12.03
CA ALA A 224 -14.37 3.43 -12.84
C ALA A 224 -12.97 3.42 -13.49
N VAL A 225 -11.99 2.78 -12.86
CA VAL A 225 -10.63 2.62 -13.39
C VAL A 225 -10.57 1.55 -14.48
N ALA A 226 -11.27 0.42 -14.30
CA ALA A 226 -11.28 -0.66 -15.28
C ALA A 226 -12.05 -0.33 -16.56
N ASP A 227 -13.02 0.58 -16.47
CA ASP A 227 -13.83 1.01 -17.60
C ASP A 227 -13.21 2.19 -18.41
N ALA A 228 -12.03 2.70 -18.00
CA ALA A 228 -11.36 3.87 -18.58
C ALA A 228 -10.42 3.53 -19.75
#